data_AF-A0A352BB28-F1
#
_entry.id   AF-A0A352BB28-F1
#
_cell.length_a   1.000
_cell.length_b   1.000
_cell.length_c   1.000
_cell.angle_alpha   90.00
_cell.angle_beta   90.00
_cell.angle_gamma   90.00
#
_symmetry.space_group_name_H-M   'P 1'
#
loop_
_entity.id
_entity.type
_entity.pdbx_description
1 polymer ?
#
loop_
_entity_poly.entity_id
_entity_poly.type
_entity_poly.pdbx_seq_one_letter_code
_entity_poly.pdbx_strand_id
1 'polypeptide(L)'
;MANYEEFKVEAITKIRKESAHSFKDMCAEAVKKETAEALIGFCMQDGEFAQAVAQSDKTFEACCKAAVKSASEANASISDITVYRRAVEFYFPGATVEMQMTIDLCGSVREDKPAAKTISLSLTDLFD
;
A
#
# COMPACT_ATOMS: atom_id res chain seq x y z
N MET A 1 25.63 -8.71 -5.16
CA MET A 1 24.56 -7.73 -4.89
C MET A 1 23.30 -8.27 -5.54
N ALA A 2 22.19 -8.35 -4.82
CA ALA A 2 20.91 -8.72 -5.42
C ALA A 2 20.53 -7.67 -6.47
N ASN A 3 20.09 -8.12 -7.65
CA ASN A 3 19.67 -7.23 -8.73
C ASN A 3 18.21 -6.79 -8.49
N TYR A 4 18.01 -5.89 -7.53
CA TYR A 4 16.66 -5.43 -7.16
C TYR A 4 15.90 -4.78 -8.32
N GLU A 5 16.59 -4.24 -9.32
CA GLU A 5 15.94 -3.66 -10.51
C GLU A 5 15.21 -4.71 -11.36
N GLU A 6 15.73 -5.93 -11.43
CA GLU A 6 15.06 -7.03 -12.12
C GLU A 6 13.79 -7.46 -11.37
N PHE A 7 13.87 -7.59 -10.05
CA PHE A 7 12.71 -7.92 -9.22
C PHE A 7 11.62 -6.84 -9.25
N LYS A 8 11.99 -5.56 -9.34
CA LYS A 8 11.03 -4.48 -9.56
C LYS A 8 10.25 -4.68 -10.85
N VAL A 9 10.95 -4.94 -11.96
CA VAL A 9 10.30 -5.15 -13.26
C VAL A 9 9.40 -6.40 -13.23
N GLU A 10 9.86 -7.50 -12.65
CA GLU A 10 9.10 -8.74 -12.54
C GLU A 10 7.83 -8.57 -11.69
N ALA A 11 7.95 -7.98 -10.49
CA ALA A 11 6.83 -7.73 -9.59
C ALA A 11 5.77 -6.82 -10.24
N ILE A 12 6.20 -5.72 -10.86
CA ILE A 12 5.30 -4.78 -11.53
C ILE A 12 4.59 -5.47 -12.71
N THR A 13 5.32 -6.26 -13.49
CA THR A 13 4.76 -7.01 -14.63
C THR A 13 3.73 -8.02 -14.15
N LYS A 14 4.02 -8.75 -13.07
CA LYS A 14 3.11 -9.70 -12.44
C LYS A 14 1.81 -9.02 -12.00
N ILE A 15 1.90 -7.96 -11.19
CA ILE A 15 0.72 -7.23 -10.70
C ILE A 15 -0.10 -6.67 -11.87
N ARG A 16 0.53 -6.02 -12.86
CA ARG A 16 -0.17 -5.45 -14.02
C ARG A 16 -0.91 -6.53 -14.82
N LYS A 17 -0.23 -7.64 -15.11
CA LYS A 17 -0.81 -8.76 -15.86
C LYS A 17 -2.03 -9.33 -15.14
N GLU A 18 -1.93 -9.57 -13.84
CA GLU A 18 -3.02 -10.15 -13.06
C GLU A 18 -4.18 -9.16 -12.84
N SER A 19 -3.89 -7.87 -12.69
CA SER A 19 -4.92 -6.82 -12.53
C SER A 19 -5.72 -6.52 -13.80
N ALA A 20 -5.23 -6.92 -14.98
CA ALA A 20 -5.87 -6.68 -16.27
C ALA A 20 -7.14 -7.50 -16.48
N HIS A 21 -7.32 -8.58 -15.73
CA HIS A 21 -8.50 -9.43 -15.80
C HIS A 21 -9.47 -9.10 -14.67
N SER A 22 -10.77 -9.40 -14.87
CA SER A 22 -11.76 -9.28 -13.81
C SER A 22 -11.64 -10.43 -12.81
N PHE A 23 -11.76 -10.09 -11.53
CA PHE A 23 -11.82 -11.06 -10.44
C PHE A 23 -13.23 -11.62 -10.29
N LYS A 24 -13.32 -12.83 -9.75
CA LYS A 24 -14.61 -13.49 -9.51
C LYS A 24 -15.28 -12.95 -8.24
N ASP A 25 -14.47 -12.51 -7.29
CA ASP A 25 -14.93 -11.96 -6.02
C ASP A 25 -15.20 -10.46 -6.17
N MET A 26 -16.45 -10.04 -5.97
CA MET A 26 -16.86 -8.64 -6.16
C MET A 26 -16.17 -7.67 -5.19
N CYS A 27 -15.90 -8.10 -3.96
CA CYS A 27 -15.22 -7.25 -2.98
C CYS A 27 -13.74 -7.09 -3.35
N ALA A 28 -13.09 -8.17 -3.81
CA ALA A 28 -11.73 -8.11 -4.32
C ALA A 28 -11.64 -7.25 -5.59
N GLU A 29 -12.60 -7.38 -6.52
CA GLU A 29 -12.65 -6.58 -7.74
C GLU A 29 -12.78 -5.08 -7.43
N ALA A 30 -13.57 -4.72 -6.42
CA ALA A 30 -13.78 -3.33 -6.01
C ALA A 30 -12.50 -2.62 -5.56
N VAL A 31 -11.59 -3.33 -4.88
CA VAL A 31 -10.33 -2.75 -4.38
C VAL A 31 -9.15 -2.94 -5.34
N LYS A 32 -9.34 -3.72 -6.41
CA LYS A 32 -8.28 -4.20 -7.31
C LYS A 32 -7.40 -3.08 -7.86
N LYS A 33 -8.02 -2.06 -8.45
CA LYS A 33 -7.29 -1.00 -9.17
C LYS A 33 -6.35 -0.24 -8.24
N GLU A 34 -6.89 0.30 -7.16
CA GLU A 34 -6.13 1.13 -6.21
C GLU A 34 -5.08 0.29 -5.45
N THR A 35 -5.40 -0.96 -5.11
CA THR A 35 -4.43 -1.88 -4.49
C THR A 35 -3.28 -2.23 -5.43
N ALA A 36 -3.55 -2.40 -6.74
CA ALA A 36 -2.49 -2.65 -7.72
C ALA A 36 -1.55 -1.44 -7.84
N GLU A 37 -2.11 -0.24 -7.94
CA GLU A 37 -1.34 1.01 -8.03
C GLU A 37 -0.46 1.21 -6.78
N ALA A 38 -1.02 0.99 -5.59
CA ALA A 38 -0.28 1.06 -4.33
C ALA A 38 0.86 0.03 -4.26
N LEU A 39 0.59 -1.24 -4.54
CA LEU A 39 1.61 -2.29 -4.52
C LEU A 39 2.73 -2.05 -5.54
N ILE A 40 2.41 -1.54 -6.73
CA ILE A 40 3.40 -1.13 -7.73
C ILE A 40 4.28 -0.01 -7.16
N GLY A 41 3.68 0.99 -6.53
CA GLY A 41 4.40 2.07 -5.85
C GLY A 41 5.36 1.54 -4.77
N PHE A 42 4.91 0.59 -3.94
CA PHE A 42 5.75 -0.02 -2.91
C PHE A 42 6.88 -0.86 -3.50
N CYS A 43 6.63 -1.62 -4.58
CA CYS A 43 7.69 -2.36 -5.27
C CYS A 43 8.76 -1.41 -5.84
N MET A 44 8.37 -0.23 -6.35
CA MET A 44 9.35 0.76 -6.82
C MET A 44 10.20 1.35 -5.69
N GLN A 45 9.60 1.55 -4.51
CA GLN A 45 10.25 2.14 -3.34
C GLN A 45 11.21 1.15 -2.65
N ASP A 46 10.84 -0.12 -2.56
CA ASP A 46 11.57 -1.12 -1.79
C ASP A 46 11.87 -2.39 -2.61
N GLY A 47 13.17 -2.68 -2.78
CA GLY A 47 13.63 -3.82 -3.56
C GLY A 47 13.37 -5.18 -2.91
N GLU A 48 13.38 -5.27 -1.58
CA GLU A 48 13.09 -6.52 -0.86
C GLU A 48 11.61 -6.87 -0.97
N PHE A 49 10.74 -5.86 -0.86
CA PHE A 49 9.31 -6.04 -1.11
C PHE A 49 9.04 -6.45 -2.56
N ALA A 50 9.67 -5.79 -3.53
CA ALA A 50 9.56 -6.19 -4.94
C ALA A 50 10.00 -7.65 -5.15
N GLN A 51 11.11 -8.06 -4.56
CA GLN A 51 11.57 -9.45 -4.61
C GLN A 51 10.53 -10.41 -4.02
N ALA A 52 9.95 -10.10 -2.86
CA ALA A 52 8.93 -10.93 -2.23
C ALA A 52 7.68 -11.09 -3.11
N VAL A 53 7.24 -10.01 -3.78
CA VAL A 53 6.10 -10.06 -4.71
C VAL A 53 6.42 -10.90 -5.96
N ALA A 54 7.59 -10.66 -6.56
CA ALA A 54 8.05 -11.34 -7.77
C ALA A 54 8.18 -12.85 -7.56
N GLN A 55 8.84 -13.25 -6.47
CA GLN A 55 9.14 -14.66 -6.18
C GLN A 55 7.99 -15.41 -5.50
N SER A 56 6.93 -14.71 -5.09
CA SER A 56 5.77 -15.36 -4.48
C SER A 56 5.00 -16.21 -5.51
N ASP A 57 4.55 -17.38 -5.07
CA ASP A 57 3.58 -18.24 -5.78
C ASP A 57 2.14 -17.73 -5.68
N LYS A 58 1.89 -16.72 -4.85
CA LYS A 58 0.56 -16.15 -4.59
C LYS A 58 0.15 -15.19 -5.70
N THR A 59 -1.14 -15.22 -6.03
CA THR A 59 -1.77 -14.33 -7.01
C THR A 59 -2.25 -13.02 -6.38
N PHE A 60 -2.37 -11.99 -7.20
CA PHE A 60 -2.91 -10.69 -6.86
C PHE A 60 -4.43 -10.75 -6.55
N GLU A 61 -5.19 -11.61 -7.24
CA GLU A 61 -6.59 -11.86 -6.86
C GLU A 61 -6.69 -12.45 -5.44
N ALA A 62 -5.82 -13.42 -5.10
CA ALA A 62 -5.79 -13.98 -3.76
C ALA A 62 -5.37 -12.95 -2.70
N CYS A 63 -4.43 -12.06 -3.04
CA CYS A 63 -4.05 -10.92 -2.19
C CYS A 63 -5.25 -10.00 -1.90
N CYS A 64 -5.94 -9.53 -2.94
CA CYS A 64 -7.11 -8.65 -2.79
C CYS A 64 -8.22 -9.32 -1.99
N LYS A 65 -8.51 -10.60 -2.27
CA LYS A 65 -9.50 -11.39 -1.54
C LYS A 65 -9.15 -11.53 -0.06
N ALA A 66 -7.89 -11.83 0.26
CA ALA A 66 -7.42 -11.91 1.63
C ALA A 66 -7.53 -10.56 2.35
N ALA A 67 -7.20 -9.46 1.67
CA ALA A 67 -7.24 -8.12 2.23
C ALA A 67 -8.65 -7.68 2.63
N VAL A 68 -9.68 -8.06 1.85
CA VAL A 68 -11.08 -7.67 2.12
C VAL A 68 -11.88 -8.72 2.91
N LYS A 69 -11.33 -9.93 3.11
CA LYS A 69 -12.05 -11.10 3.66
C LYS A 69 -12.91 -10.77 4.89
N SER A 70 -12.31 -10.18 5.93
CA SER A 70 -13.03 -9.91 7.18
C SER A 70 -14.11 -8.85 7.04
N ALA A 71 -13.93 -7.86 6.17
CA ALA A 71 -14.96 -6.85 5.90
C ALA A 71 -16.13 -7.46 5.10
N SER A 72 -15.81 -8.33 4.13
CA SER A 72 -16.82 -9.07 3.35
C SER A 72 -17.65 -10.00 4.24
N GLU A 73 -17.01 -10.78 5.12
CA GLU A 73 -17.69 -11.68 6.07
C GLU A 73 -18.58 -10.92 7.07
N ALA A 74 -18.16 -9.72 7.49
CA ALA A 74 -18.92 -8.86 8.39
C ALA A 74 -19.94 -7.95 7.67
N ASN A 75 -20.01 -8.00 6.33
CA ASN A 75 -20.78 -7.09 5.48
C ASN A 75 -20.56 -5.61 5.83
N ALA A 76 -19.30 -5.26 6.06
CA ALA A 76 -18.85 -3.94 6.52
C ALA A 76 -17.98 -3.24 5.47
N SER A 77 -17.85 -1.91 5.59
CA SER A 77 -16.89 -1.15 4.81
C SER A 77 -15.47 -1.34 5.33
N ILE A 78 -14.49 -1.12 4.45
CA ILE A 78 -13.06 -1.18 4.77
C ILE A 78 -12.36 0.05 4.18
N SER A 79 -11.39 0.60 4.91
CA SER A 79 -10.57 1.70 4.42
C SER A 79 -9.44 1.19 3.53
N ASP A 80 -9.06 1.99 2.53
CA ASP A 80 -7.96 1.66 1.62
C ASP A 80 -6.67 1.37 2.36
N ILE A 81 -6.35 2.15 3.40
CA ILE A 81 -5.15 1.92 4.23
C ILE A 81 -5.15 0.52 4.89
N THR A 82 -6.32 0.01 5.29
CA THR A 82 -6.42 -1.34 5.87
C THR A 82 -6.20 -2.39 4.79
N VAL A 83 -6.73 -2.16 3.58
CA VAL A 83 -6.49 -3.03 2.42
C VAL A 83 -5.00 -3.07 2.09
N TYR A 84 -4.34 -1.91 2.02
CA TYR A 84 -2.91 -1.81 1.68
C TYR A 84 -2.02 -2.49 2.72
N ARG A 85 -2.28 -2.28 4.02
CA ARG A 85 -1.57 -2.98 5.12
C ARG A 85 -1.65 -4.50 4.95
N ARG A 86 -2.85 -5.03 4.73
CA ARG A 86 -3.05 -6.47 4.53
C ARG A 86 -2.44 -6.97 3.23
N ALA A 87 -2.46 -6.16 2.18
CA ALA A 87 -1.88 -6.51 0.89
C ALA A 87 -0.35 -6.62 0.94
N VAL A 88 0.34 -5.70 1.64
CA VAL A 88 1.79 -5.81 1.82
C VAL A 88 2.15 -6.97 2.75
N GLU A 89 1.42 -7.17 3.85
CA GLU A 89 1.62 -8.29 4.78
C GLU A 89 1.42 -9.66 4.09
N PHE A 90 0.50 -9.72 3.12
CA PHE A 90 0.24 -10.93 2.33
C PHE A 90 1.46 -11.42 1.55
N TYR A 91 2.28 -10.50 1.02
CA TYR A 91 3.50 -10.85 0.29
C TYR A 91 4.72 -10.91 1.21
N PHE A 92 4.79 -10.05 2.22
CA PHE A 92 5.91 -9.96 3.14
C PHE A 92 5.40 -9.95 4.58
N PRO A 93 5.43 -11.09 5.29
CA PRO A 93 4.97 -11.17 6.67
C PRO A 93 5.67 -10.15 7.58
N GLY A 94 4.89 -9.34 8.29
CA GLY A 94 5.40 -8.27 9.16
C GLY A 94 5.54 -6.89 8.49
N ALA A 95 5.32 -6.78 7.17
CA ALA A 95 5.22 -5.48 6.51
C ALA A 95 3.93 -4.76 6.88
N THR A 96 3.98 -3.43 6.93
CA THR A 96 2.82 -2.55 7.14
C THR A 96 2.94 -1.31 6.26
N VAL A 97 1.83 -0.59 6.10
CA VAL A 97 1.77 0.73 5.47
C VAL A 97 1.41 1.75 6.53
N GLU A 98 2.20 2.80 6.65
CA GLU A 98 1.90 3.93 7.52
C GLU A 98 1.45 5.14 6.68
N MET A 99 0.41 5.83 7.14
CA MET A 99 -0.15 6.99 6.46
C MET A 99 -0.17 8.17 7.41
N GLN A 100 0.41 9.28 6.99
CA GLN A 100 0.37 10.54 7.72
C GLN A 100 -0.72 11.45 7.14
N MET A 101 -1.67 11.86 7.98
CA MET A 101 -2.72 12.82 7.61
C MET A 101 -2.53 14.11 8.41
N THR A 102 -2.63 15.25 7.73
CA THR A 102 -2.57 16.57 8.37
C THR A 102 -3.75 17.42 7.87
N ILE A 103 -4.29 18.28 8.75
CA ILE A 103 -5.39 19.19 8.43
C ILE A 103 -4.83 20.61 8.45
N ASP A 104 -5.02 21.37 7.37
CA ASP A 104 -4.71 22.81 7.32
C ASP A 104 -6.00 23.64 7.49
N LEU A 105 -6.15 24.29 8.65
CA LEU A 105 -7.30 25.14 8.97
C LEU A 105 -7.17 26.58 8.43
N CYS A 106 -6.00 26.95 7.92
CA CYS A 106 -5.70 28.31 7.45
C CYS A 106 -5.48 28.40 5.93
N GLY A 107 -5.73 27.33 5.18
CA GLY A 107 -5.41 27.23 3.74
C GLY A 107 -6.03 28.32 2.86
N SER A 108 -7.14 28.94 3.28
CA SER A 108 -7.80 30.04 2.58
C SER A 108 -7.29 31.45 2.95
N VAL A 109 -6.38 31.57 3.92
CA VAL A 109 -5.84 32.86 4.43
C VAL A 109 -4.35 33.03 4.11
N ARG A 110 -3.71 32.04 3.49
CA ARG A 110 -2.29 32.09 3.12
C ARG A 110 -2.12 32.60 1.69
N GLU A 111 -1.88 33.89 1.54
CA GLU A 111 -1.22 34.42 0.33
C GLU A 111 0.26 33.98 0.37
N ASP A 112 0.63 33.08 -0.55
CA ASP A 112 1.99 32.69 -0.98
C ASP A 112 3.16 32.76 0.04
N LYS A 113 3.64 31.60 0.55
CA LYS A 113 5.09 31.20 0.65
C LYS A 113 5.36 29.85 1.38
N PRO A 114 6.59 29.26 1.23
CA PRO A 114 6.82 27.85 0.92
C PRO A 114 6.72 26.91 2.13
N ALA A 115 6.66 25.60 1.82
CA ALA A 115 6.67 24.45 2.73
C ALA A 115 7.19 24.79 4.13
N ALA A 116 6.26 25.02 5.06
CA ALA A 116 6.58 25.21 6.45
C ALA A 116 7.33 23.96 6.94
N LYS A 117 8.52 24.16 7.53
CA LYS A 117 9.24 23.10 8.24
C LYS A 117 8.34 22.56 9.33
N THR A 118 7.81 21.34 9.12
CA THR A 118 7.14 20.58 10.16
C THR A 118 8.15 20.28 11.25
N ILE A 119 7.97 20.88 12.42
CA ILE A 119 8.74 20.51 13.61
C ILE A 119 8.09 19.24 14.15
N SER A 120 8.71 18.09 13.90
CA SER A 120 8.36 16.83 14.54
C SER A 120 8.95 16.84 15.94
N LEU A 121 8.12 17.16 16.94
CA LEU A 121 8.51 17.04 18.35
C LEU A 121 8.17 15.63 18.83
N SER A 122 9.19 14.86 19.21
CA SER A 122 8.98 13.62 19.95
C SER A 122 8.73 13.96 21.42
N LEU A 123 7.68 13.38 22.01
CA LEU A 123 7.37 13.56 23.42
C LEU A 123 8.39 12.87 24.35
N THR A 124 9.22 11.97 23.82
CA THR A 124 10.34 11.38 24.58
C THR A 124 11.41 12.40 24.93
N ASP A 125 11.56 13.46 24.13
CA ASP A 125 12.63 14.45 24.28
C ASP A 125 12.32 15.49 25.38
N LEU A 126 11.16 15.39 26.03
CA LEU A 126 10.68 16.32 27.08
C LEU A 126 10.81 15.74 28.50
N PHE A 127 11.17 14.46 28.64
CA PHE A 127 11.19 13.76 29.93
C PHE A 127 12.59 13.34 30.40
N ASP A 128 13.66 13.94 29.84
CA ASP A 128 15.04 13.82 30.35
C ASP A 128 15.43 15.03 31.23
#